data_AF-A0A952KF85-F1
#
_entry.id   AF-A0A952KF85-F1
#
_cell.length_a   1.000
_cell.length_b   1.000
_cell.length_c   1.000
_cell.angle_alpha   90.00
_cell.angle_beta   90.00
_cell.angle_gamma   90.00
#
_symmetry.space_group_name_H-M   'P 1'
#
loop_
_entity.id
_entity.type
_entity.pdbx_description
1 polymer ?
#
loop_
_entity_poly.entity_id
_entity_poly.type
_entity_poly.pdbx_seq_one_letter_code
_entity_poly.pdbx_strand_id
1 'polypeptide(L)'
;MIYLIETYWLWTLLALLLGAVIGWSTLSWERRADEPWLPGWLKWGCVAWLIGLAIALLRWFGGRSGLLLETALLFFVAYLVGCVAGAWLRGLLGSEARPAEPAVEPAIAAAAPAAVHPVAIPAAMVAPITAAATVAITPAAAVIPVTPAPPVVPPAGEEGYPGAKPTGLAGPRGGKADDLKRIKGIGPQNEGRLHGLGVWHFDQIAAWTEANVDWVGSFLAFPGRIEREGWLGQAKQLAQGVETEFSKRVDAGLVETSKDDGSKGQGTIAKAD
;
A
#
# COMPACT_ATOMS: atom_id res chain seq x y z
N MET A 1 -13.45 -13.60 39.74
CA MET A 1 -13.11 -12.37 38.97
C MET A 1 -12.48 -11.28 39.83
N ILE A 2 -13.16 -10.64 40.80
CA ILE A 2 -12.57 -9.54 41.61
C ILE A 2 -11.25 -9.95 42.29
N TYR A 3 -11.22 -11.12 42.94
CA TYR A 3 -10.01 -11.67 43.57
C TYR A 3 -8.83 -11.87 42.58
N LEU A 4 -9.12 -12.22 41.32
CA LEU A 4 -8.08 -12.38 40.29
C LEU A 4 -7.52 -11.02 39.88
N ILE A 5 -8.35 -9.99 39.82
CA ILE A 5 -7.90 -8.63 39.54
C ILE A 5 -6.98 -8.16 40.66
N GLU A 6 -7.35 -8.34 41.93
CA GLU A 6 -6.51 -7.98 43.07
C GLU A 6 -5.19 -8.76 43.11
N THR A 7 -5.22 -10.05 42.77
CA THR A 7 -4.03 -10.92 42.80
C THR A 7 -3.09 -10.65 41.61
N TYR A 8 -3.63 -10.35 40.44
CA TYR A 8 -2.88 -10.24 39.19
C TYR A 8 -2.92 -8.83 38.58
N TRP A 9 -3.16 -7.80 39.40
CA TRP A 9 -3.39 -6.42 38.92
C TRP A 9 -2.25 -5.86 38.06
N LEU A 10 -1.00 -6.22 38.37
CA LEU A 10 0.17 -5.82 37.57
C LEU A 10 0.11 -6.42 36.15
N TRP A 11 -0.26 -7.70 36.05
CA TRP A 11 -0.32 -8.43 34.79
C TRP A 11 -1.53 -8.02 33.96
N THR A 12 -2.67 -7.71 34.60
CA THR A 12 -3.83 -7.15 33.89
C THR A 12 -3.53 -5.77 33.34
N LEU A 13 -2.82 -4.92 34.10
CA LEU A 13 -2.38 -3.61 33.64
C LEU A 13 -1.39 -3.74 32.46
N LEU A 14 -0.44 -4.68 32.54
CA LEU A 14 0.48 -4.96 31.44
C LEU A 14 -0.25 -5.40 30.17
N ALA A 15 -1.24 -6.30 30.29
CA ALA A 15 -2.06 -6.74 29.16
C ALA A 15 -2.86 -5.58 28.54
N LEU A 16 -3.39 -4.68 29.37
CA LEU A 16 -4.10 -3.48 28.92
C LEU A 16 -3.15 -2.52 28.19
N LEU A 17 -1.96 -2.25 28.74
CA LEU A 17 -0.96 -1.40 28.09
C LEU A 17 -0.47 -1.99 26.77
N LEU A 18 -0.20 -3.29 26.74
CA LEU A 18 0.18 -4.01 25.52
C LEU A 18 -0.92 -3.90 24.46
N GLY A 19 -2.18 -4.09 24.88
CA GLY A 19 -3.35 -3.84 24.04
C GLY A 19 -3.38 -2.41 23.51
N ALA A 20 -3.17 -1.41 24.37
CA ALA A 20 -3.18 -0.01 23.97
C ALA A 20 -2.09 0.33 22.93
N VAL A 21 -0.88 -0.21 23.10
CA VAL A 21 0.21 -0.02 22.12
C VAL A 21 -0.15 -0.66 20.77
N ILE A 22 -0.67 -1.90 20.79
CA ILE A 22 -1.06 -2.61 19.56
C ILE A 22 -2.27 -1.96 18.89
N GLY A 23 -3.26 -1.54 19.67
CA GLY A 23 -4.41 -0.78 19.19
C GLY A 23 -3.99 0.53 18.55
N TRP A 24 -3.06 1.25 19.17
CA TRP A 24 -2.48 2.48 18.61
C TRP A 24 -1.77 2.22 17.27
N SER A 25 -1.03 1.12 17.14
CA SER A 25 -0.26 0.84 15.91
C SER A 25 -1.09 0.22 14.78
N THR A 26 -2.11 -0.57 15.11
CA THR A 26 -2.74 -1.52 14.18
C THR A 26 -4.18 -1.14 13.82
N LEU A 27 -4.94 -0.53 14.73
CA LEU A 27 -6.31 -0.07 14.44
C LEU A 27 -6.26 1.37 13.94
N SER A 28 -6.08 1.54 12.64
CA SER A 28 -6.33 2.82 11.98
C SER A 28 -7.84 2.99 11.74
N TRP A 29 -8.44 3.99 12.38
CA TRP A 29 -9.87 4.32 12.22
C TRP A 29 -10.23 4.84 10.82
N GLU A 30 -9.23 5.07 9.95
CA GLU A 30 -9.35 5.31 8.51
C GLU A 30 -9.82 4.02 7.80
N ARG A 31 -11.07 3.64 8.07
CA ARG A 31 -11.70 2.48 7.45
C ARG A 31 -12.19 2.88 6.06
N ARG A 32 -11.74 2.16 5.05
CA ARG A 32 -12.30 2.20 3.70
C ARG A 32 -13.70 1.55 3.73
N ALA A 33 -14.70 2.18 3.10
CA ALA A 33 -16.11 1.77 3.19
C ALA A 33 -16.41 0.40 2.55
N ASP A 34 -15.45 -0.19 1.85
CA ASP A 34 -15.54 -1.39 1.03
C ASP A 34 -15.00 -2.67 1.68
N GLU A 35 -14.40 -2.60 2.87
CA GLU A 35 -13.84 -3.79 3.55
C GLU A 35 -14.82 -4.40 4.58
N PRO A 36 -15.01 -5.74 4.61
CA PRO A 36 -15.86 -6.38 5.62
C PRO A 36 -15.40 -6.04 7.05
N TRP A 37 -16.36 -5.64 7.89
CA TRP A 37 -16.17 -5.13 9.26
C TRP A 37 -15.24 -5.97 10.16
N LEU A 38 -15.16 -7.28 9.93
CA LEU A 38 -14.21 -8.16 10.62
C LEU A 38 -13.51 -9.09 9.62
N PRO A 39 -12.17 -9.16 9.64
CA PRO A 39 -11.45 -10.19 8.89
C PRO A 39 -11.88 -11.58 9.36
N GLY A 40 -11.91 -12.56 8.45
CA GLY A 40 -12.52 -13.88 8.69
C GLY A 40 -11.97 -14.62 9.92
N TRP A 41 -10.67 -14.52 10.17
CA TRP A 41 -10.02 -15.14 11.33
C TRP A 41 -10.47 -14.54 12.66
N LEU A 42 -10.79 -13.24 12.69
CA LEU A 42 -11.20 -12.55 13.92
C LEU A 42 -12.61 -12.97 14.34
N LYS A 43 -13.49 -13.31 13.38
CA LYS A 43 -14.81 -13.90 13.66
C LYS A 43 -14.67 -15.21 14.41
N TRP A 44 -13.78 -16.09 13.96
CA TRP A 44 -13.47 -17.35 14.62
C TRP A 44 -12.80 -17.16 15.99
N GLY A 45 -11.96 -16.12 16.13
CA GLY A 45 -11.41 -15.70 17.42
C GLY A 45 -12.48 -15.30 18.44
N CYS A 46 -13.47 -14.50 18.03
CA CYS A 46 -14.61 -14.14 18.89
C CYS A 46 -15.45 -15.36 19.29
N VAL A 47 -15.70 -16.29 18.35
CA VAL A 47 -16.42 -17.54 18.63
C VAL A 47 -15.66 -18.40 19.64
N ALA A 48 -14.34 -18.58 19.46
CA ALA A 48 -13.51 -19.33 20.40
C ALA A 48 -13.49 -18.70 21.80
N TRP A 49 -13.45 -17.37 21.88
CA TRP A 49 -13.53 -16.65 23.16
C TRP A 49 -14.88 -16.83 23.86
N LEU A 50 -15.99 -16.73 23.12
CA LEU A 50 -17.34 -16.96 23.67
C LEU A 50 -17.53 -18.39 24.17
N ILE A 51 -16.97 -19.38 23.47
CA ILE A 51 -16.95 -20.78 23.91
C ILE A 51 -16.14 -20.89 25.22
N GLY A 52 -14.95 -20.29 25.29
CA GLY A 52 -14.15 -20.26 26.52
C GLY A 52 -14.88 -19.60 27.70
N LEU A 53 -15.57 -18.48 27.45
CA LEU A 53 -16.41 -17.80 28.45
C LEU A 53 -17.56 -18.69 28.91
N ALA A 54 -18.27 -19.36 27.99
CA ALA A 54 -19.36 -20.27 28.33
C ALA A 54 -18.87 -21.45 29.19
N ILE A 55 -17.73 -22.05 28.84
CA ILE A 55 -17.09 -23.12 29.61
C ILE A 55 -16.73 -22.64 31.03
N ALA A 56 -16.20 -21.42 31.16
CA ALA A 56 -15.89 -20.83 32.46
C ALA A 56 -17.15 -20.59 33.30
N LEU A 57 -18.23 -20.08 32.70
CA LEU A 57 -19.51 -19.82 33.38
C LEU A 57 -20.20 -21.11 33.84
N LEU A 58 -20.15 -22.15 33.02
CA LEU A 58 -20.68 -23.48 33.33
C LEU A 58 -19.85 -24.22 34.39
N ARG A 59 -18.70 -23.67 34.80
CA ARG A 59 -17.75 -24.27 35.76
C ARG A 59 -17.38 -25.72 35.40
N TRP A 60 -17.31 -26.03 34.11
CA TRP A 60 -17.08 -27.39 33.60
C TRP A 60 -15.75 -27.97 34.12
N PHE A 61 -14.76 -27.10 34.37
CA PHE A 61 -13.48 -27.47 34.95
C PHE A 61 -13.34 -26.87 36.36
N GLY A 62 -13.37 -27.73 37.38
CA GLY A 62 -13.01 -27.37 38.75
C GLY A 62 -11.49 -27.33 38.97
N GLY A 63 -11.05 -26.67 40.04
CA GLY A 63 -9.64 -26.66 40.45
C GLY A 63 -8.72 -25.75 39.62
N ARG A 64 -7.45 -26.15 39.49
CA ARG A 64 -6.38 -25.31 38.89
C ARG A 64 -6.63 -24.93 37.44
N SER A 65 -7.24 -25.82 36.66
CA SER A 65 -7.61 -25.59 35.25
C SER A 65 -8.70 -24.53 35.09
N GLY A 66 -9.69 -24.51 35.98
CA GLY A 66 -10.71 -23.45 36.00
C GLY A 66 -10.10 -22.08 36.30
N LEU A 67 -9.17 -22.02 37.26
CA LEU A 67 -8.44 -20.79 37.59
C LEU A 67 -7.61 -20.29 36.41
N LEU A 68 -6.90 -21.19 35.70
CA LEU A 68 -6.11 -20.82 34.53
C LEU A 68 -6.99 -20.27 33.39
N LEU A 69 -8.15 -20.89 33.14
CA LEU A 69 -9.11 -20.42 32.14
C LEU A 69 -9.65 -19.03 32.51
N GLU A 70 -10.09 -18.85 33.76
CA GLU A 70 -10.59 -17.56 34.25
C GLU A 70 -9.52 -16.46 34.12
N THR A 71 -8.26 -16.74 34.49
CA THR A 71 -7.14 -15.79 34.36
C THR A 71 -6.81 -15.47 32.90
N ALA A 72 -6.80 -16.48 32.01
CA ALA A 72 -6.58 -16.26 30.58
C ALA A 72 -7.67 -15.38 29.97
N LEU A 73 -8.93 -15.60 30.35
CA LEU A 73 -10.06 -14.81 29.91
C LEU A 73 -9.97 -13.35 30.37
N LEU A 74 -9.55 -13.13 31.63
CA LEU A 74 -9.34 -11.81 32.19
C LEU A 74 -8.29 -11.02 31.41
N PHE A 75 -7.13 -11.62 31.13
CA PHE A 75 -6.07 -10.96 30.36
C PHE A 75 -6.49 -10.67 28.93
N PHE A 76 -7.22 -11.60 28.29
CA PHE A 76 -7.72 -11.38 26.95
C PHE A 76 -8.71 -10.21 26.88
N VAL A 77 -9.62 -10.08 27.85
CA VAL A 77 -10.53 -8.92 27.93
C VAL A 77 -9.77 -7.63 28.18
N ALA A 78 -8.83 -7.62 29.13
CA ALA A 78 -8.00 -6.45 29.41
C ALA A 78 -7.20 -6.00 28.18
N TYR A 79 -6.67 -6.95 27.40
CA TYR A 79 -6.00 -6.71 26.14
C TYR A 79 -6.93 -6.08 25.09
N LEU A 80 -8.14 -6.62 24.88
CA LEU A 80 -9.10 -6.06 23.93
C LEU A 80 -9.54 -4.64 24.31
N VAL A 81 -9.78 -4.39 25.61
CA VAL A 81 -10.08 -3.05 26.12
C VAL A 81 -8.90 -2.10 25.85
N GLY A 82 -7.67 -2.56 26.09
CA GLY A 82 -6.45 -1.85 25.72
C GLY A 82 -6.44 -1.48 24.24
N CYS A 83 -6.67 -2.43 23.33
CA CYS A 83 -6.67 -2.18 21.88
C CYS A 83 -7.66 -1.08 21.46
N VAL A 84 -8.88 -1.12 22.00
CA VAL A 84 -9.89 -0.09 21.72
C VAL A 84 -9.47 1.27 22.29
N ALA A 85 -8.96 1.30 23.52
CA ALA A 85 -8.52 2.53 24.17
C ALA A 85 -7.33 3.18 23.44
N GLY A 86 -6.35 2.39 22.99
CA GLY A 86 -5.19 2.87 22.23
C GLY A 86 -5.57 3.44 20.87
N ALA A 87 -6.47 2.76 20.16
CA ALA A 87 -6.98 3.23 18.88
C ALA A 87 -7.84 4.49 19.02
N TRP A 88 -8.64 4.59 20.09
CA TRP A 88 -9.41 5.79 20.42
C TRP A 88 -8.52 6.99 20.81
N LEU A 89 -7.50 6.76 21.65
CA LEU A 89 -6.53 7.78 22.03
C LEU A 89 -5.78 8.34 20.81
N ARG A 90 -5.48 7.49 19.82
CA ARG A 90 -4.89 7.94 18.55
C ARG A 90 -5.80 8.87 17.76
N GLY A 91 -7.11 8.60 17.75
CA GLY A 91 -8.09 9.49 17.14
C GLY A 91 -8.14 10.86 17.83
N LEU A 92 -8.01 10.89 19.16
CA LEU A 92 -7.98 12.14 19.93
C LEU A 92 -6.71 12.97 19.69
N LEU A 93 -5.53 12.34 19.67
CA LEU A 93 -4.26 13.04 19.47
C LEU A 93 -3.92 13.29 17.98
N GLY A 94 -4.48 12.52 17.06
CA GLY A 94 -4.27 12.65 15.62
C GLY A 94 -5.15 13.71 14.95
N SER A 95 -5.84 14.54 15.73
CA SER A 95 -6.74 15.60 15.24
C SER A 95 -6.02 16.88 14.80
N GLU A 96 -4.69 16.92 14.73
CA GLU A 96 -3.96 18.08 14.24
C GLU A 96 -3.66 18.00 12.72
N ALA A 97 -4.23 18.98 12.01
CA ALA A 97 -3.88 19.47 10.67
C ALA A 97 -4.21 18.59 9.45
N ARG A 98 -5.51 18.46 9.15
CA ARG A 98 -5.94 18.40 7.73
C ARG A 98 -6.09 19.85 7.23
N PRO A 99 -5.38 20.30 6.17
CA PRO A 99 -5.80 21.49 5.43
C PRO A 99 -7.23 21.25 4.98
N ALA A 100 -8.13 22.20 5.29
CA ALA A 100 -9.53 22.13 4.90
C ALA A 100 -9.64 21.87 3.39
N GLU A 101 -9.99 20.64 3.02
CA GLU A 101 -10.51 20.33 1.70
C GLU A 101 -11.89 21.00 1.64
N PRO A 102 -12.12 21.95 0.72
CA PRO A 102 -13.39 22.66 0.68
C PRO A 102 -14.49 21.65 0.39
N ALA A 103 -15.45 21.58 1.32
CA ALA A 103 -16.64 20.77 1.21
C ALA A 103 -17.39 21.11 -0.09
N VAL A 104 -17.41 20.18 -1.03
CA VAL A 104 -18.43 20.18 -2.08
C VAL A 104 -19.64 19.47 -1.51
N GLU A 105 -20.55 20.27 -0.96
CA GLU A 105 -21.86 19.86 -0.48
C GLU A 105 -22.70 19.33 -1.67
N PRO A 106 -23.45 18.21 -1.52
CA PRO A 106 -24.25 17.66 -2.60
C PRO A 106 -25.63 18.33 -2.61
N ALA A 107 -25.82 19.33 -3.47
CA ALA A 107 -27.15 19.86 -3.77
C ALA A 107 -27.69 19.22 -5.06
N ILE A 108 -28.62 18.28 -4.91
CA ILE A 108 -29.46 17.78 -6.00
C ILE A 108 -30.69 18.70 -6.10
N ALA A 109 -30.85 19.45 -7.19
CA ALA A 109 -32.16 19.94 -7.66
C ALA A 109 -32.11 20.46 -9.12
N ALA A 110 -32.75 19.68 -10.00
CA ALA A 110 -33.39 19.98 -11.28
C ALA A 110 -33.33 21.41 -11.88
N ALA A 111 -32.87 21.53 -13.14
CA ALA A 111 -33.66 21.99 -14.30
C ALA A 111 -32.77 22.14 -15.56
N ALA A 112 -33.22 21.57 -16.69
CA ALA A 112 -32.64 21.74 -18.02
C ALA A 112 -33.26 22.97 -18.75
N PRO A 113 -32.95 23.23 -20.04
CA PRO A 113 -31.70 23.76 -20.61
C PRO A 113 -31.95 25.12 -21.33
N ALA A 114 -30.90 25.66 -21.98
CA ALA A 114 -30.88 26.74 -22.99
C ALA A 114 -30.36 28.12 -22.54
N ALA A 115 -29.22 28.53 -23.10
CA ALA A 115 -29.12 29.63 -24.07
C ALA A 115 -27.64 30.02 -24.26
N VAL A 116 -27.26 30.10 -25.53
CA VAL A 116 -25.97 30.56 -26.04
C VAL A 116 -25.89 32.10 -25.89
N HIS A 117 -24.73 32.66 -25.56
CA HIS A 117 -23.97 33.64 -26.37
C HIS A 117 -22.82 34.31 -25.58
N PRO A 118 -21.73 34.70 -26.26
CA PRO A 118 -20.40 34.89 -25.69
C PRO A 118 -20.11 36.37 -25.40
N VAL A 119 -19.37 36.69 -24.33
CA VAL A 119 -18.84 38.04 -24.13
C VAL A 119 -17.45 38.02 -23.48
N ALA A 120 -16.48 38.40 -24.33
CA ALA A 120 -15.33 39.28 -24.12
C ALA A 120 -14.44 39.13 -22.86
N ILE A 121 -13.19 38.78 -23.12
CA ILE A 121 -12.02 39.10 -22.28
C ILE A 121 -11.66 40.57 -22.50
N PRO A 122 -11.50 41.41 -21.46
CA PRO A 122 -10.69 42.61 -21.58
C PRO A 122 -9.29 42.37 -21.01
N ALA A 123 -8.31 42.50 -21.91
CA ALA A 123 -6.91 42.70 -21.58
C ALA A 123 -6.68 44.17 -21.18
N ALA A 124 -6.20 44.40 -19.96
CA ALA A 124 -5.42 45.55 -19.49
C ALA A 124 -5.29 45.36 -17.96
N MET A 125 -4.10 45.22 -17.38
CA MET A 125 -3.12 46.30 -17.29
C MET A 125 -1.74 45.71 -16.99
N VAL A 126 -0.79 45.96 -17.89
CA VAL A 126 0.65 45.78 -17.67
C VAL A 126 1.22 47.18 -17.44
N ALA A 127 1.90 47.39 -16.32
CA ALA A 127 2.93 48.44 -16.14
C ALA A 127 3.72 48.15 -14.85
N PRO A 128 4.95 48.67 -14.70
CA PRO A 128 6.15 47.85 -14.64
C PRO A 128 6.93 48.01 -13.31
N ILE A 129 7.71 46.99 -12.93
CA ILE A 129 8.70 47.11 -11.85
C ILE A 129 10.06 47.43 -12.47
N THR A 130 10.42 48.72 -12.45
CA THR A 130 11.77 49.22 -12.69
C THR A 130 12.61 49.09 -11.42
N ALA A 131 13.81 48.49 -11.57
CA ALA A 131 15.10 48.81 -10.93
C ALA A 131 15.16 48.89 -9.38
N ALA A 132 16.18 48.42 -8.66
CA ALA A 132 17.40 47.69 -8.96
C ALA A 132 18.00 47.28 -7.59
N ALA A 133 18.59 46.10 -7.50
CA ALA A 133 19.65 45.80 -6.54
C ALA A 133 20.52 44.70 -7.15
N THR A 134 21.42 45.13 -8.03
CA THR A 134 22.50 44.29 -8.56
C THR A 134 23.73 44.48 -7.69
N VAL A 135 24.10 43.43 -6.97
CA VAL A 135 25.50 43.10 -6.64
C VAL A 135 25.64 41.64 -7.08
N ALA A 136 26.03 41.42 -8.34
CA ALA A 136 27.41 41.16 -8.73
C ALA A 136 27.96 39.86 -8.10
N ILE A 137 27.64 38.72 -8.73
CA ILE A 137 28.56 37.58 -8.80
C ILE A 137 28.65 37.17 -10.27
N THR A 138 29.75 37.58 -10.89
CA THR A 138 30.22 37.09 -12.19
C THR A 138 30.53 35.58 -12.12
N PRO A 139 30.45 34.87 -13.25
CA PRO A 139 30.37 33.42 -13.33
C PRO A 139 31.76 32.79 -13.24
N ALA A 140 31.94 31.89 -12.26
CA ALA A 140 33.03 30.93 -12.29
C ALA A 140 32.42 29.56 -12.61
N ALA A 141 32.62 29.17 -13.87
CA ALA A 141 32.46 27.81 -14.32
C ALA A 141 33.27 26.88 -13.40
N ALA A 142 32.55 26.16 -12.54
CA ALA A 142 33.00 24.90 -11.99
C ALA A 142 31.87 23.92 -12.29
N VAL A 143 31.95 23.34 -13.49
CA VAL A 143 31.28 22.08 -13.81
C VAL A 143 31.69 21.12 -12.70
N ILE A 144 30.81 20.89 -11.73
CA ILE A 144 30.88 19.66 -10.95
C ILE A 144 30.44 18.60 -11.96
N PRO A 145 31.34 17.74 -12.46
CA PRO A 145 30.89 16.61 -13.26
C PRO A 145 29.96 15.82 -12.35
N VAL A 146 28.68 15.74 -12.72
CA VAL A 146 27.84 14.62 -12.31
C VAL A 146 28.52 13.43 -12.97
N THR A 147 29.46 12.83 -12.24
CA THR A 147 30.01 11.53 -12.57
C THR A 147 28.81 10.62 -12.77
N PRO A 148 28.61 10.06 -13.97
CA PRO A 148 27.59 9.07 -14.19
C PRO A 148 27.80 7.98 -13.14
N ALA A 149 26.75 7.64 -12.41
CA ALA A 149 26.75 6.41 -11.65
C ALA A 149 27.25 5.29 -12.60
N PRO A 150 28.22 4.46 -12.17
CA PRO A 150 28.81 3.45 -13.02
C PRO A 150 27.71 2.60 -13.68
N PRO A 151 27.92 2.13 -14.92
CA PRO A 151 26.98 1.24 -15.58
C PRO A 151 26.68 0.10 -14.63
N VAL A 152 25.43 0.00 -14.18
CA VAL A 152 25.00 -1.11 -13.33
C VAL A 152 24.93 -2.32 -14.24
N VAL A 153 26.08 -3.00 -14.33
CA VAL A 153 26.18 -4.41 -14.63
C VAL A 153 25.06 -5.10 -13.84
N PRO A 154 24.18 -5.93 -14.44
CA PRO A 154 23.30 -6.78 -13.65
C PRO A 154 24.20 -7.51 -12.66
N PRO A 155 23.95 -7.48 -11.33
CA PRO A 155 24.85 -8.12 -10.40
C PRO A 155 25.05 -9.57 -10.84
N ALA A 156 26.28 -9.88 -11.25
CA ALA A 156 26.76 -11.24 -11.40
C ALA A 156 26.69 -11.84 -9.99
N GLY A 157 25.62 -12.61 -9.78
CA GLY A 157 25.24 -13.15 -8.48
C GLY A 157 23.77 -13.55 -8.50
N GLU A 158 23.44 -14.59 -9.28
CA GLU A 158 22.09 -15.20 -9.30
C GLU A 158 21.76 -16.00 -8.03
N GLU A 159 22.55 -15.83 -6.96
CA GLU A 159 22.39 -16.48 -5.67
C GLU A 159 22.53 -15.41 -4.58
N GLY A 160 21.44 -15.10 -3.86
CA GLY A 160 21.50 -14.17 -2.73
C GLY A 160 20.22 -13.43 -2.39
N TYR A 161 19.20 -13.45 -3.26
CA TYR A 161 17.89 -12.89 -2.94
C TYR A 161 17.05 -13.90 -2.15
N PRO A 162 16.33 -13.47 -1.10
CA PRO A 162 15.42 -14.35 -0.36
C PRO A 162 14.30 -14.84 -1.30
N GLY A 163 13.96 -16.13 -1.19
CA GLY A 163 12.89 -16.74 -1.99
C GLY A 163 13.39 -17.51 -3.21
N ALA A 164 12.52 -17.67 -4.21
CA ALA A 164 12.76 -18.47 -5.39
C ALA A 164 12.59 -17.64 -6.67
N LYS A 165 13.51 -17.76 -7.62
CA LYS A 165 13.39 -17.10 -8.93
C LYS A 165 12.17 -17.66 -9.67
N PRO A 166 11.24 -16.81 -10.18
CA PRO A 166 10.11 -17.29 -10.95
C PRO A 166 10.55 -17.86 -12.30
N THR A 167 9.77 -18.81 -12.82
CA THR A 167 10.00 -19.37 -14.16
C THR A 167 9.72 -18.33 -15.24
N GLY A 168 10.76 -17.94 -15.96
CA GLY A 168 10.69 -17.03 -17.11
C GLY A 168 10.42 -17.73 -18.43
N LEU A 169 9.94 -16.98 -19.41
CA LEU A 169 9.84 -17.35 -20.82
C LEU A 169 10.92 -16.63 -21.63
N ALA A 170 11.49 -17.31 -22.63
CA ALA A 170 12.48 -16.70 -23.53
C ALA A 170 11.94 -15.52 -24.35
N GLY A 171 10.61 -15.41 -24.47
CA GLY A 171 9.94 -14.32 -25.14
C GLY A 171 8.42 -14.36 -24.92
N PRO A 172 7.71 -13.33 -25.38
CA PRO A 172 6.26 -13.30 -25.25
C PRO A 172 5.60 -14.39 -26.10
N ARG A 173 4.68 -15.14 -25.49
CA ARG A 173 3.79 -16.06 -26.21
C ARG A 173 3.08 -15.33 -27.36
N GLY A 174 3.13 -15.90 -28.56
CA GLY A 174 2.51 -15.31 -29.74
C GLY A 174 3.14 -14.00 -30.22
N GLY A 175 4.34 -13.66 -29.77
CA GLY A 175 5.06 -12.44 -30.18
C GLY A 175 4.47 -11.14 -29.64
N LYS A 176 3.47 -11.21 -28.75
CA LYS A 176 2.84 -10.06 -28.12
C LYS A 176 2.94 -10.19 -26.60
N ALA A 177 3.55 -9.19 -25.97
CA ALA A 177 3.59 -9.07 -24.52
C ALA A 177 2.33 -8.34 -24.03
N ASP A 178 1.92 -8.65 -22.81
CA ASP A 178 0.96 -7.84 -22.09
C ASP A 178 1.61 -6.52 -21.64
N ASP A 179 0.81 -5.46 -21.49
CA ASP A 179 1.28 -4.19 -20.91
C ASP A 179 1.29 -4.31 -19.37
N LEU A 180 2.44 -4.68 -18.80
CA LEU A 180 2.58 -4.89 -17.36
C LEU A 180 2.38 -3.59 -16.56
N LYS A 181 2.52 -2.42 -17.20
CA LYS A 181 2.28 -1.12 -16.56
C LYS A 181 0.80 -0.84 -16.28
N ARG A 182 -0.10 -1.69 -16.76
CA ARG A 182 -1.52 -1.73 -16.33
C ARG A 182 -1.67 -2.19 -14.87
N ILE A 183 -0.62 -2.74 -14.26
CA ILE A 183 -0.56 -3.02 -12.82
C ILE A 183 0.03 -1.82 -12.06
N LYS A 184 -0.68 -1.37 -11.03
CA LYS A 184 -0.22 -0.25 -10.20
C LYS A 184 1.14 -0.55 -9.56
N GLY A 185 2.10 0.35 -9.78
CA GLY A 185 3.46 0.25 -9.24
C GLY A 185 4.48 -0.37 -10.19
N ILE A 186 4.03 -0.91 -11.33
CA ILE A 186 4.90 -1.26 -12.46
C ILE A 186 4.97 -0.03 -13.38
N GLY A 187 6.16 0.54 -13.48
CA GLY A 187 6.48 1.57 -14.48
C GLY A 187 7.39 0.99 -15.58
N PRO A 188 7.69 1.78 -16.63
CA PRO A 188 8.48 1.33 -17.79
C PRO A 188 9.79 0.63 -17.42
N GLN A 189 10.54 1.17 -16.44
CA GLN A 189 11.79 0.57 -16.01
C GLN A 189 11.61 -0.82 -15.37
N ASN A 190 10.56 -0.99 -14.57
CA ASN A 190 10.28 -2.27 -13.90
C ASN A 190 9.76 -3.29 -14.89
N GLU A 191 8.90 -2.88 -15.82
CA GLU A 191 8.45 -3.71 -16.93
C GLU A 191 9.65 -4.22 -17.75
N GLY A 192 10.61 -3.36 -18.09
CA GLY A 192 11.84 -3.77 -18.75
C GLY A 192 12.64 -4.83 -18.00
N ARG A 193 12.81 -4.64 -16.69
CA ARG A 193 13.50 -5.63 -15.83
C ARG A 193 12.72 -6.96 -15.75
N LEU A 194 11.39 -6.91 -15.68
CA LEU A 194 10.54 -8.09 -15.68
C LEU A 194 10.60 -8.84 -17.03
N HIS A 195 10.59 -8.12 -18.15
CA HIS A 195 10.84 -8.69 -19.47
C HIS A 195 12.21 -9.39 -19.54
N GLY A 196 13.25 -8.79 -18.95
CA GLY A 196 14.57 -9.41 -18.81
C GLY A 196 14.59 -10.70 -17.98
N LEU A 197 13.66 -10.86 -17.04
CA LEU A 197 13.43 -12.11 -16.30
C LEU A 197 12.56 -13.13 -17.07
N GLY A 198 12.09 -12.78 -18.26
CA GLY A 198 11.18 -13.61 -19.03
C GLY A 198 9.72 -13.52 -18.57
N VAL A 199 9.35 -12.46 -17.87
CA VAL A 199 7.97 -12.20 -17.41
C VAL A 199 7.34 -11.23 -18.39
N TRP A 200 6.43 -11.73 -19.23
CA TRP A 200 5.83 -10.99 -20.35
C TRP A 200 4.31 -10.88 -20.27
N HIS A 201 3.67 -11.66 -19.39
CA HIS A 201 2.22 -11.82 -19.34
C HIS A 201 1.69 -11.70 -17.91
N PHE A 202 0.44 -11.25 -17.76
CA PHE A 202 -0.20 -11.10 -16.46
C PHE A 202 -0.39 -12.42 -15.72
N ASP A 203 -0.63 -13.53 -16.44
CA ASP A 203 -0.80 -14.86 -15.85
C ASP A 203 0.46 -15.34 -15.14
N GLN A 204 1.65 -14.99 -15.64
CA GLN A 204 2.92 -15.34 -14.99
C GLN A 204 3.02 -14.67 -13.62
N ILE A 205 2.67 -13.38 -13.53
CA ILE A 205 2.66 -12.63 -12.26
C ILE A 205 1.56 -13.16 -11.34
N ALA A 206 0.39 -13.48 -11.88
CA ALA A 206 -0.73 -14.03 -11.12
C ALA A 206 -0.45 -15.43 -10.54
N ALA A 207 0.48 -16.17 -11.13
CA ALA A 207 0.91 -17.50 -10.69
C ALA A 207 2.08 -17.47 -9.69
N TRP A 208 2.57 -16.30 -9.30
CA TRP A 208 3.66 -16.20 -8.33
C TRP A 208 3.25 -16.69 -6.94
N THR A 209 4.17 -17.42 -6.31
CA THR A 209 4.12 -17.75 -4.89
C THR A 209 4.75 -16.64 -4.06
N GLU A 210 4.57 -16.68 -2.74
CA GLU A 210 5.23 -15.73 -1.82
C GLU A 210 6.75 -15.74 -1.99
N ALA A 211 7.36 -16.92 -2.15
CA ALA A 211 8.79 -17.06 -2.42
C ALA A 211 9.22 -16.37 -3.74
N ASN A 212 8.38 -16.38 -4.77
CA ASN A 212 8.65 -15.65 -6.01
C ASN A 212 8.55 -14.14 -5.79
N VAL A 213 7.57 -13.70 -5.00
CA VAL A 213 7.37 -12.29 -4.68
C VAL A 213 8.56 -11.73 -3.91
N ASP A 214 9.06 -12.43 -2.89
CA ASP A 214 10.23 -12.04 -2.11
C ASP A 214 11.48 -11.89 -2.99
N TRP A 215 11.69 -12.86 -3.88
CA TRP A 215 12.83 -12.87 -4.78
C TRP A 215 12.74 -11.72 -5.78
N VAL A 216 11.60 -11.54 -6.45
CA VAL A 216 11.40 -10.48 -7.44
C VAL A 216 11.42 -9.10 -6.79
N GLY A 217 10.80 -8.94 -5.62
CA GLY A 217 10.81 -7.68 -4.88
C GLY A 217 12.22 -7.27 -4.50
N SER A 218 13.06 -8.23 -4.10
CA SER A 218 14.47 -8.01 -3.79
C SER A 218 15.30 -7.71 -5.06
N PHE A 219 15.08 -8.46 -6.14
CA PHE A 219 15.71 -8.24 -7.45
C PHE A 219 15.41 -6.84 -8.01
N LEU A 220 14.18 -6.37 -7.85
CA LEU A 220 13.79 -5.04 -8.32
C LEU A 220 14.18 -3.91 -7.35
N ALA A 221 14.85 -4.23 -6.23
CA ALA A 221 15.28 -3.31 -5.17
C ALA A 221 14.14 -2.61 -4.41
N PHE A 222 13.01 -3.29 -4.22
CA PHE A 222 11.86 -2.81 -3.44
C PHE A 222 11.11 -3.94 -2.70
N PRO A 223 11.75 -4.63 -1.74
CA PRO A 223 11.08 -5.70 -0.98
C PRO A 223 9.77 -5.21 -0.34
N GLY A 224 8.72 -6.03 -0.40
CA GLY A 224 7.40 -5.73 0.16
C GLY A 224 6.49 -4.79 -0.65
N ARG A 225 6.96 -4.26 -1.80
CA ARG A 225 6.11 -3.37 -2.64
C ARG A 225 5.08 -4.14 -3.44
N ILE A 226 5.41 -5.34 -3.90
CA ILE A 226 4.56 -6.17 -4.77
C ILE A 226 3.27 -6.53 -4.03
N GLU A 227 3.37 -6.79 -2.73
CA GLU A 227 2.31 -7.14 -1.79
C GLU A 227 1.50 -5.92 -1.40
N ARG A 228 2.17 -4.83 -1.00
CA ARG A 228 1.51 -3.57 -0.61
C ARG A 228 0.68 -2.97 -1.73
N GLU A 229 1.15 -3.07 -2.97
CA GLU A 229 0.41 -2.63 -4.14
C GLU A 229 -0.51 -3.73 -4.71
N GLY A 230 -0.48 -4.95 -4.18
CA GLY A 230 -1.39 -6.03 -4.57
C GLY A 230 -1.23 -6.50 -6.02
N TRP A 231 0.00 -6.62 -6.51
CA TRP A 231 0.28 -6.97 -7.90
C TRP A 231 -0.37 -8.29 -8.33
N LEU A 232 -0.30 -9.33 -7.48
CA LEU A 232 -0.87 -10.64 -7.79
C LEU A 232 -2.39 -10.56 -8.03
N GLY A 233 -3.09 -9.79 -7.21
CA GLY A 233 -4.54 -9.60 -7.32
C GLY A 233 -4.94 -8.84 -8.59
N GLN A 234 -4.17 -7.79 -8.94
CA GLN A 234 -4.39 -7.02 -10.17
C GLN A 234 -4.06 -7.85 -11.41
N ALA A 235 -2.92 -8.56 -11.40
CA ALA A 235 -2.50 -9.43 -12.48
C ALA A 235 -3.51 -10.54 -12.75
N LYS A 236 -4.10 -11.12 -11.70
CA LYS A 236 -5.16 -12.13 -11.85
C LYS A 236 -6.41 -11.57 -12.53
N GLN A 237 -6.82 -10.35 -12.20
CA GLN A 237 -7.96 -9.69 -12.87
C GLN A 237 -7.65 -9.42 -14.34
N LEU A 238 -6.48 -8.85 -14.62
CA LEU A 238 -6.05 -8.53 -15.99
C LEU A 238 -5.85 -9.77 -16.85
N ALA A 239 -5.31 -10.87 -16.29
CA ALA A 239 -5.18 -12.16 -16.98
C ALA A 239 -6.55 -12.79 -17.33
N GLN A 240 -7.60 -12.45 -16.58
CA GLN A 240 -8.98 -12.85 -16.87
C GLN A 240 -9.69 -11.88 -17.83
N GLY A 241 -9.01 -10.83 -18.30
CA GLY A 241 -9.59 -9.78 -19.13
C GLY A 241 -10.45 -8.78 -18.37
N VAL A 242 -10.40 -8.78 -17.03
CA VAL A 242 -11.10 -7.80 -16.19
C VAL A 242 -10.24 -6.56 -16.02
N GLU A 243 -10.75 -5.43 -16.48
CA GLU A 243 -10.08 -4.14 -16.31
C GLU A 243 -10.30 -3.57 -14.91
N THR A 244 -9.21 -3.14 -14.28
CA THR A 244 -9.24 -2.34 -13.06
C THR A 244 -9.41 -0.86 -13.39
N GLU A 245 -9.92 -0.07 -12.45
CA GLU A 245 -10.00 1.38 -12.60
C GLU A 245 -8.62 2.02 -12.88
N PHE A 246 -7.55 1.44 -12.34
CA PHE A 246 -6.19 1.88 -12.66
C PHE A 246 -5.82 1.58 -14.11
N SER A 247 -6.07 0.36 -14.58
CA SER A 247 -5.77 -0.01 -15.98
C SER A 247 -6.52 0.84 -16.99
N LYS A 248 -7.80 1.16 -16.75
CA LYS A 248 -8.57 2.07 -17.61
C LYS A 248 -7.93 3.45 -17.72
N ARG A 249 -7.40 3.97 -16.61
CA ARG A 249 -6.69 5.26 -16.59
C ARG A 249 -5.35 5.20 -17.32
N VAL A 250 -4.65 4.07 -17.24
CA VAL A 250 -3.42 3.81 -18.01
C VAL A 250 -3.74 3.80 -19.50
N ASP A 251 -4.77 3.06 -19.91
CA ASP A 251 -5.21 2.95 -21.30
C ASP A 251 -5.70 4.31 -21.83
N ALA A 252 -6.29 5.16 -20.97
CA ALA A 252 -6.66 6.54 -21.27
C ALA A 252 -5.48 7.54 -21.24
N GLY A 253 -4.25 7.09 -20.93
CA GLY A 253 -3.06 7.94 -20.87
C GLY A 253 -3.03 8.94 -19.69
N LEU A 254 -3.89 8.74 -18.68
CA LEU A 254 -4.04 9.62 -17.50
C LEU A 254 -3.04 9.31 -16.38
N VAL A 255 -2.11 8.36 -16.61
CA VAL A 255 -1.11 7.94 -15.64
C VAL A 255 0.28 8.21 -16.23
N GLU A 256 0.87 9.35 -15.85
CA GLU A 256 2.19 9.76 -16.34
C GLU A 256 3.28 8.71 -16.10
N THR A 257 3.23 8.01 -14.97
CA THR A 257 4.22 6.97 -14.61
C THR A 257 4.13 5.71 -15.46
N SER A 258 3.08 5.57 -16.28
CA SER A 258 2.83 4.41 -17.15
C SER A 258 3.00 4.73 -18.64
N LYS A 259 3.16 6.02 -18.99
CA LYS A 259 3.39 6.43 -20.37
C LYS A 259 4.63 5.74 -20.93
N ASP A 260 4.46 5.13 -22.09
CA ASP A 260 5.56 4.55 -22.84
C ASP A 260 6.43 5.69 -23.40
N ASP A 261 7.71 5.67 -23.08
CA ASP A 261 8.72 6.53 -23.71
C ASP A 261 9.17 5.98 -25.08
N GLY A 262 8.51 4.92 -25.56
CA GLY A 262 8.85 4.19 -26.78
C GLY A 262 9.93 3.14 -26.56
N SER A 263 10.47 3.03 -25.35
CA SER A 263 11.51 2.06 -25.03
C SER A 263 10.95 0.71 -24.61
N LYS A 264 9.64 0.59 -24.29
CA LYS A 264 9.04 -0.61 -23.69
C LYS A 264 9.78 -1.12 -22.44
N GLY A 265 10.45 -0.21 -21.75
CA GLY A 265 11.38 -0.54 -20.66
C GLY A 265 12.73 -1.14 -21.09
N GLN A 266 12.93 -1.37 -22.39
CA GLN A 266 14.10 -2.04 -22.96
C GLN A 266 15.27 -1.10 -23.28
N GLY A 267 15.08 0.22 -23.17
CA GLY A 267 16.13 1.21 -23.48
C GLY A 267 17.42 1.05 -22.64
N THR A 268 17.35 0.31 -21.54
CA THR A 268 18.50 0.02 -20.67
C THR A 268 19.08 -1.39 -20.88
N ILE A 269 18.37 -2.28 -21.58
CA ILE A 269 18.73 -3.71 -21.72
C ILE A 269 19.63 -3.92 -22.96
N ALA A 270 19.43 -3.16 -24.04
CA ALA A 270 20.11 -3.33 -25.33
C ALA A 270 21.55 -2.76 -25.42
N LYS A 271 22.20 -2.45 -24.30
CA LYS A 271 23.55 -1.85 -24.26
C LYS A 271 24.64 -2.77 -23.68
N ALA A 272 24.34 -4.06 -23.57
CA ALA A 272 25.27 -5.07 -23.06
C ALA A 272 25.62 -6.07 -24.17
N ASP A 273 26.40 -5.63 -25.16
CA ASP A 273 27.17 -6.46 -26.09
C ASP A 273 28.55 -5.82 -26.31
#